data_AF-A0A8H2WJU6-F1
#
_entry.id   AF-A0A8H2WJU6-F1
#
_cell.length_a   1.000
_cell.length_b   1.000
_cell.length_c   1.000
_cell.angle_alpha   90.00
_cell.angle_beta   90.00
_cell.angle_gamma   90.00
#
_symmetry.space_group_name_H-M   'P 1'
#
loop_
_entity.id
_entity.type
_entity.pdbx_description
1 polymer ?
#
loop_
_entity_poly.entity_id
_entity_poly.type
_entity_poly.pdbx_seq_one_letter_code
_entity_poly.pdbx_strand_id
1 'polypeptide(L)'
;MANPCTVQGQTRCSGSECTSYCDSDGCDFNPYRLGNLPYYGHNMTVDTNKKPTVITQFITAHNTTTSALGEIRRLYVQNDKVIQNARSPIPELAGYNSITGKYCSAQKTAFGDSDAFASKGGFQALGDAYDSGLVLVMSVSGNDVTQMRWLDSVYPPDRSSADPGVARGVCQDSPVTLSVEPQPTASVAFSNLRFGDIGSTYAS
;
A
#
# COMPACT_ATOMS: atom_id res chain seq x y z
N MET A 1 1.39 1.21 0.01
CA MET A 1 1.00 2.63 -0.09
C MET A 1 2.27 3.46 -0.09
N ALA A 2 2.29 4.56 -0.82
CA ALA A 2 3.39 5.52 -0.82
C ALA A 2 2.82 6.93 -0.60
N ASN A 3 3.38 7.66 0.37
CA ASN A 3 2.83 8.91 0.91
C ASN A 3 3.90 10.01 0.86
N PRO A 4 4.05 10.73 -0.26
CA PRO A 4 4.98 11.85 -0.35
C PRO A 4 4.54 13.03 0.54
N CYS A 5 5.52 13.80 0.99
CA CYS A 5 5.33 15.09 1.62
C CYS A 5 6.10 16.17 0.86
N THR A 6 5.61 17.40 0.92
CA THR A 6 6.29 18.59 0.37
C THR A 6 7.46 19.06 1.23
N VAL A 7 7.55 18.58 2.48
CA VAL A 7 8.65 18.84 3.42
C VAL A 7 9.55 17.60 3.51
N GLN A 8 10.83 17.82 3.80
CA GLN A 8 11.84 16.76 3.94
C GLN A 8 12.21 16.56 5.41
N GLY A 9 12.30 15.30 5.84
CA GLY A 9 12.58 14.92 7.22
C GLY A 9 11.45 15.25 8.20
N GLN A 10 11.69 14.97 9.48
CA GLN A 10 10.72 15.23 10.54
C GLN A 10 10.45 16.74 10.66
N THR A 11 9.20 17.13 10.45
CA THR A 11 8.77 18.53 10.49
C THR A 11 7.55 18.68 11.40
N ARG A 12 7.58 19.65 12.33
CA ARG A 12 6.42 19.99 13.16
C ARG A 12 5.45 20.84 12.34
N CYS A 13 4.16 20.54 12.40
CA CYS A 13 3.10 21.30 11.72
C CYS A 13 2.27 22.14 12.70
N SER A 14 1.56 23.14 12.18
CA SER A 14 0.55 23.90 12.90
C SER A 14 -0.67 24.24 12.01
N GLY A 15 -1.88 24.23 12.57
CA GLY A 15 -3.10 24.57 11.83
C GLY A 15 -3.29 23.71 10.55
N SER A 16 -3.48 24.37 9.41
CA SER A 16 -3.68 23.72 8.11
C SER A 16 -2.45 22.95 7.61
N GLU A 17 -1.25 23.27 8.11
CA GLU A 17 -0.01 22.56 7.73
C GLU A 17 -0.09 21.06 8.03
N CYS A 18 -0.81 20.70 9.10
CA CYS A 18 -0.95 19.33 9.56
C CYS A 18 -1.74 18.44 8.59
N THR A 19 -2.46 19.03 7.63
CA THR A 19 -3.13 18.30 6.55
C THR A 19 -2.57 18.65 5.17
N SER A 20 -1.82 19.75 5.02
CA SER A 20 -1.33 20.20 3.72
C SER A 20 0.07 19.71 3.37
N TYR A 21 0.92 19.34 4.33
CA TYR A 21 2.30 18.95 4.01
C TYR A 21 2.39 17.60 3.31
N CYS A 22 1.56 16.65 3.71
CA CYS A 22 1.67 15.25 3.31
C CYS A 22 0.42 14.75 2.59
N ASP A 23 0.62 13.76 1.74
CA ASP A 23 -0.45 12.95 1.18
C ASP A 23 -0.88 11.90 2.24
N SER A 24 -1.99 12.16 2.92
CA SER A 24 -2.54 11.25 3.95
C SER A 24 -3.12 9.97 3.35
N ASP A 25 -3.67 10.06 2.14
CA ASP A 25 -4.40 8.96 1.50
C ASP A 25 -3.44 8.03 0.77
N GLY A 26 -2.37 8.60 0.21
CA GLY A 26 -1.34 7.88 -0.50
C GLY A 26 -1.75 7.41 -1.88
N CYS A 27 -0.78 6.81 -2.54
CA CYS A 27 -0.99 5.91 -3.66
C CYS A 27 -0.89 4.46 -3.17
N ASP A 28 -2.03 3.82 -2.93
CA ASP A 28 -2.14 2.45 -2.42
C ASP A 28 -2.21 1.39 -3.53
N PHE A 29 -1.88 0.16 -3.17
CA PHE A 29 -2.04 -1.01 -4.03
C PHE A 29 -2.58 -2.16 -3.18
N ASN A 30 -3.91 -2.24 -3.07
CA ASN A 30 -4.62 -3.33 -2.42
C ASN A 30 -5.27 -4.20 -3.53
N PRO A 31 -4.82 -5.46 -3.74
CA PRO A 31 -5.38 -6.34 -4.77
C PRO A 31 -6.91 -6.47 -4.73
N TYR A 32 -7.51 -6.53 -3.54
CA TYR A 32 -8.96 -6.60 -3.37
C TYR A 32 -9.65 -5.31 -3.81
N ARG A 33 -9.13 -4.15 -3.36
CA ARG A 33 -9.61 -2.82 -3.79
C ARG A 33 -9.50 -2.62 -5.30
N LEU A 34 -8.49 -3.24 -5.90
CA LEU A 34 -8.28 -3.24 -7.35
C LEU A 34 -9.14 -4.28 -8.08
N GLY A 35 -10.06 -4.97 -7.41
CA GLY A 35 -11.00 -5.92 -7.99
C GLY A 35 -10.48 -7.35 -8.13
N ASN A 36 -9.24 -7.64 -7.75
CA ASN A 36 -8.69 -8.99 -7.77
C ASN A 36 -8.93 -9.69 -6.43
N LEU A 37 -10.19 -10.06 -6.20
CA LEU A 37 -10.68 -10.59 -4.93
C LEU A 37 -9.99 -11.89 -4.46
N PRO A 38 -9.69 -12.89 -5.32
CA PRO A 38 -9.10 -14.17 -4.88
C PRO A 38 -7.57 -14.15 -4.82
N TYR A 39 -6.93 -12.97 -4.72
CA TYR A 39 -5.48 -12.85 -4.81
C TYR A 39 -4.76 -12.97 -3.45
N TYR A 40 -5.22 -12.29 -2.40
CA TYR A 40 -4.51 -12.23 -1.11
C TYR A 40 -5.46 -12.44 0.06
N GLY A 41 -5.29 -13.54 0.80
CA GLY A 41 -6.18 -13.94 1.90
C GLY A 41 -6.14 -15.44 2.19
N HIS A 42 -7.03 -15.92 3.06
CA HIS A 42 -7.09 -17.35 3.41
C HIS A 42 -7.43 -18.20 2.18
N ASN A 43 -6.57 -19.19 1.88
CA ASN A 43 -6.73 -20.11 0.74
C ASN A 43 -6.76 -19.39 -0.63
N MET A 44 -6.11 -18.24 -0.74
CA MET A 44 -6.00 -17.46 -1.98
C MET A 44 -4.65 -17.70 -2.70
N THR A 45 -4.39 -16.96 -3.79
CA THR A 45 -3.13 -17.05 -4.56
C THR A 45 -1.92 -16.81 -3.65
N VAL A 46 -1.96 -15.75 -2.85
CA VAL A 46 -1.10 -15.55 -1.68
C VAL A 46 -1.91 -15.97 -0.45
N ASP A 47 -1.66 -17.19 0.03
CA ASP A 47 -2.43 -17.80 1.11
C ASP A 47 -1.97 -17.29 2.47
N THR A 48 -2.78 -16.49 3.15
CA THR A 48 -2.42 -15.93 4.47
C THR A 48 -2.49 -16.94 5.61
N ASN A 49 -2.93 -18.19 5.37
CA ASN A 49 -2.79 -19.29 6.33
C ASN A 49 -1.35 -19.82 6.42
N LYS A 50 -0.48 -19.41 5.49
CA LYS A 50 0.92 -19.82 5.41
C LYS A 50 1.79 -18.57 5.38
N LYS A 51 2.98 -18.62 5.96
CA LYS A 51 3.91 -17.48 5.97
C LYS A 51 4.34 -17.11 4.53
N PRO A 52 3.95 -15.94 3.99
CA PRO A 52 4.50 -15.46 2.73
C PRO A 52 5.83 -14.73 2.98
N THR A 53 6.73 -14.78 2.00
CA THR A 53 7.83 -13.80 1.90
C THR A 53 7.32 -12.65 1.04
N VAL A 54 7.47 -11.42 1.52
CA VAL A 54 7.05 -10.21 0.79
C VAL A 54 8.30 -9.50 0.28
N ILE A 55 8.39 -9.29 -1.03
CA ILE A 55 9.52 -8.62 -1.66
C ILE A 55 9.01 -7.30 -2.25
N THR A 56 9.65 -6.19 -1.89
CA THR A 56 9.36 -4.87 -2.46
C THR A 56 10.63 -4.32 -3.10
N GLN A 57 10.52 -3.86 -4.35
CA GLN A 57 11.65 -3.33 -5.12
C GLN A 57 11.37 -1.87 -5.46
N PHE A 58 12.37 -1.01 -5.28
CA PHE A 58 12.32 0.40 -5.58
C PHE A 58 13.18 0.65 -6.82
N ILE A 59 12.54 0.98 -7.94
CA ILE A 59 13.17 1.00 -9.26
C ILE A 59 13.26 2.43 -9.75
N THR A 60 14.45 2.77 -10.24
CA THR A 60 14.80 4.08 -10.76
C THR A 60 14.85 4.07 -12.30
N ALA A 61 14.67 5.24 -12.92
CA ALA A 61 14.51 5.38 -14.38
C ALA A 61 15.65 4.79 -15.23
N HIS A 62 16.85 4.61 -14.65
CA HIS A 62 18.02 4.06 -15.33
C HIS A 62 18.64 2.86 -14.61
N ASN A 63 17.95 2.23 -13.66
CA ASN A 63 18.47 1.14 -12.83
C ASN A 63 19.79 1.51 -12.12
N THR A 64 19.93 2.78 -11.71
CA THR A 64 21.07 3.27 -10.92
C THR A 64 20.59 3.74 -9.56
N THR A 65 21.50 3.81 -8.58
CA THR A 65 21.20 4.33 -7.23
C THR A 65 21.03 5.85 -7.18
N THR A 66 21.22 6.56 -8.29
CA THR A 66 21.21 8.03 -8.36
C THR A 66 20.16 8.60 -9.31
N SER A 67 19.49 7.76 -10.10
CA SER A 67 18.42 8.21 -10.99
C SER A 67 17.10 8.27 -10.22
N ALA A 68 16.17 9.11 -10.71
CA ALA A 68 14.88 9.30 -10.06
C ALA A 68 14.13 7.97 -9.89
N LEU A 69 13.57 7.75 -8.69
CA LEU A 69 12.63 6.68 -8.41
C LEU A 69 11.43 6.82 -9.36
N GLY A 70 10.99 5.71 -9.95
CA GLY A 70 9.85 5.72 -10.89
C GLY A 70 8.84 4.59 -10.68
N GLU A 71 9.22 3.52 -9.99
CA GLU A 71 8.36 2.37 -9.81
C GLU A 71 8.62 1.64 -8.49
N ILE A 72 7.55 1.19 -7.83
CA ILE A 72 7.61 0.27 -6.69
C ILE A 72 6.96 -1.05 -7.11
N ARG A 73 7.77 -2.10 -7.23
CA ARG A 73 7.28 -3.45 -7.56
C ARG A 73 7.10 -4.29 -6.31
N ARG A 74 6.18 -5.25 -6.41
CA ARG A 74 5.89 -6.24 -5.38
C ARG A 74 6.03 -7.64 -5.97
N LEU A 75 6.58 -8.56 -5.19
CA LEU A 75 6.53 -10.00 -5.44
C LEU A 75 6.25 -10.70 -4.11
N TYR A 76 5.77 -11.94 -4.20
CA TYR A 76 5.67 -12.82 -3.05
C TYR A 76 6.43 -14.12 -3.33
N VAL A 77 6.96 -14.76 -2.29
CA VAL A 77 7.44 -16.15 -2.36
C VAL A 77 6.72 -16.97 -1.31
N GLN A 78 6.08 -18.05 -1.73
CA GLN A 78 5.39 -18.98 -0.84
C GLN A 78 5.51 -20.40 -1.38
N ASN A 79 5.88 -21.35 -0.50
CA ASN A 79 6.17 -22.74 -0.89
C ASN A 79 7.16 -22.82 -2.06
N ASP A 80 8.25 -22.05 -1.97
CA ASP A 80 9.32 -21.97 -2.98
C ASP A 80 8.87 -21.55 -4.39
N LYS A 81 7.68 -20.95 -4.50
CA LYS A 81 7.16 -20.39 -5.75
C LYS A 81 7.14 -18.88 -5.70
N VAL A 82 7.75 -18.26 -6.71
CA VAL A 82 7.63 -16.82 -6.95
C VAL A 82 6.22 -16.52 -7.51
N ILE A 83 5.54 -15.58 -6.86
CA ILE A 83 4.20 -15.12 -7.21
C ILE A 83 4.32 -13.63 -7.59
N GLN A 84 3.99 -13.32 -8.84
CA GLN A 84 3.95 -11.94 -9.34
C GLN A 84 2.79 -11.18 -8.72
N ASN A 85 2.94 -9.86 -8.50
CA ASN A 85 1.87 -9.04 -7.94
C ASN A 85 0.58 -9.09 -8.77
N ALA A 86 -0.54 -8.83 -8.11
CA ALA A 86 -1.86 -8.84 -8.74
C ALA A 86 -1.95 -7.87 -9.92
N ARG A 87 -2.77 -8.23 -10.90
CA ARG A 87 -3.33 -7.30 -11.90
C ARG A 87 -4.77 -6.99 -11.55
N SER A 88 -5.19 -5.77 -11.83
CA SER A 88 -6.58 -5.35 -11.69
C SER A 88 -7.42 -5.82 -12.89
N PRO A 89 -8.64 -6.35 -12.69
CA PRO A 89 -9.61 -6.51 -13.78
C PRO A 89 -10.31 -5.19 -14.18
N ILE A 90 -10.10 -4.09 -13.47
CA ILE A 90 -10.68 -2.78 -13.81
C ILE A 90 -10.00 -2.28 -15.09
N PRO A 91 -10.75 -1.99 -16.16
CA PRO A 91 -10.18 -1.71 -17.49
C PRO A 91 -9.08 -0.64 -17.49
N GLU A 92 -9.28 0.46 -16.76
CA GLU A 92 -8.36 1.58 -16.65
C GLU A 92 -7.05 1.20 -15.92
N LEU A 93 -7.09 0.14 -15.12
CA LEU A 93 -5.98 -0.30 -14.26
C LEU A 93 -5.36 -1.63 -14.69
N ALA A 94 -5.91 -2.31 -15.70
CA ALA A 94 -5.48 -3.65 -16.12
C ALA A 94 -4.01 -3.73 -16.59
N GLY A 95 -3.48 -2.61 -17.08
CA GLY A 95 -2.09 -2.48 -17.50
C GLY A 95 -1.07 -2.59 -16.36
N TYR A 96 -1.48 -2.39 -15.11
CA TYR A 96 -0.57 -2.21 -13.98
C TYR A 96 -0.54 -3.43 -13.03
N ASN A 97 0.66 -3.73 -12.53
CA ASN A 97 0.88 -4.62 -11.39
C ASN A 97 1.93 -4.05 -10.41
N SER A 98 2.23 -2.76 -10.53
CA SER A 98 3.21 -2.03 -9.73
C SER A 98 2.73 -0.60 -9.51
N ILE A 99 3.30 0.06 -8.51
CA ILE A 99 3.00 1.47 -8.25
C ILE A 99 3.92 2.32 -9.12
N THR A 100 3.35 3.15 -9.97
CA THR A 100 4.02 4.16 -10.80
C THR A 100 3.22 5.45 -10.74
N GLY A 101 3.79 6.60 -11.11
CA GLY A 101 3.02 7.86 -11.15
C GLY A 101 1.76 7.75 -12.02
N LYS A 102 1.86 7.08 -13.18
CA LYS A 102 0.74 6.84 -14.09
C LYS A 102 -0.35 5.96 -13.46
N TYR A 103 0.06 4.90 -12.75
CA TYR A 103 -0.88 4.07 -12.00
C TYR A 103 -1.62 4.88 -10.94
N CYS A 104 -0.91 5.72 -10.17
CA CYS A 104 -1.52 6.54 -9.13
C CYS A 104 -2.61 7.46 -9.71
N SER A 105 -2.30 8.23 -10.75
CA SER A 105 -3.29 9.12 -11.38
C SER A 105 -4.45 8.35 -12.02
N ALA A 106 -4.20 7.20 -12.64
CA ALA A 106 -5.25 6.36 -13.21
C ALA A 106 -6.16 5.78 -12.13
N GLN A 107 -5.60 5.29 -11.03
CA GLN A 107 -6.34 4.77 -9.88
C GLN A 107 -7.20 5.85 -9.26
N LYS A 108 -6.64 7.04 -9.00
CA LYS A 108 -7.36 8.16 -8.38
C LYS A 108 -8.54 8.57 -9.25
N THR A 109 -8.34 8.67 -10.57
CA THR A 109 -9.42 8.93 -11.52
C THR A 109 -10.49 7.84 -11.51
N ALA A 110 -10.10 6.56 -11.58
CA ALA A 110 -11.04 5.43 -11.61
C ALA A 110 -11.90 5.33 -10.34
N PHE A 111 -11.37 5.76 -9.18
CA PHE A 111 -12.08 5.70 -7.89
C PHE A 111 -12.74 7.04 -7.51
N GLY A 112 -12.54 8.10 -8.29
CA GLY A 112 -13.05 9.44 -7.98
C GLY A 112 -12.36 10.11 -6.79
N ASP A 113 -11.12 9.72 -6.50
CA ASP A 113 -10.30 10.26 -5.42
C ASP A 113 -9.47 11.46 -5.93
N SER A 114 -9.08 12.37 -5.03
CA SER A 114 -8.12 13.44 -5.37
C SER A 114 -6.70 12.88 -5.51
N ASP A 115 -5.97 13.32 -6.54
CA ASP A 115 -4.57 12.93 -6.76
C ASP A 115 -3.60 13.79 -5.92
N ALA A 116 -3.72 13.63 -4.59
CA ALA A 116 -2.81 14.27 -3.64
C ALA A 116 -1.36 13.84 -3.86
N PHE A 117 -1.14 12.56 -4.20
CA PHE A 117 0.18 12.00 -4.50
C PHE A 117 0.95 12.86 -5.52
N ALA A 118 0.35 13.12 -6.68
CA ALA A 118 0.97 13.97 -7.70
C ALA A 118 1.17 15.41 -7.19
N SER A 119 0.19 15.96 -6.48
CA SER A 119 0.27 17.33 -5.94
C SER A 119 1.37 17.53 -4.89
N LYS A 120 1.79 16.46 -4.20
CA LYS A 120 2.88 16.49 -3.19
C LYS A 120 4.24 16.10 -3.77
N GLY A 121 4.40 16.09 -5.09
CA GLY A 121 5.67 15.79 -5.77
C GLY A 121 5.87 14.31 -6.11
N GLY A 122 4.90 13.45 -5.78
CA GLY A 122 4.85 12.05 -6.18
C GLY A 122 6.16 11.30 -5.96
N PHE A 123 6.65 10.67 -7.03
CA PHE A 123 7.87 9.87 -7.00
C PHE A 123 9.16 10.68 -6.78
N GLN A 124 9.19 11.95 -7.17
CA GLN A 124 10.36 12.79 -6.90
C GLN A 124 10.51 13.02 -5.40
N ALA A 125 9.45 13.47 -4.73
CA ALA A 125 9.47 13.71 -3.29
C ALA A 125 9.76 12.43 -2.48
N LEU A 126 9.27 11.27 -2.93
CA LEU A 126 9.63 9.98 -2.34
C LEU A 126 11.09 9.62 -2.55
N GLY A 127 11.63 9.84 -3.75
CA GLY A 127 13.05 9.63 -4.06
C GLY A 127 13.95 10.47 -3.16
N ASP A 128 13.65 11.76 -3.04
CA ASP A 128 14.40 12.70 -2.19
C ASP A 128 14.41 12.24 -0.71
N ALA A 129 13.29 11.72 -0.23
CA ALA A 129 13.17 11.16 1.12
C ALA A 129 13.99 9.87 1.30
N TYR A 130 14.03 9.01 0.27
CA TYR A 130 14.84 7.77 0.30
C TYR A 130 16.34 8.07 0.28
N ASP A 131 16.76 9.05 -0.52
CA ASP A 131 18.16 9.49 -0.59
C ASP A 131 18.65 10.09 0.74
N SER A 132 17.73 10.65 1.53
CA SER A 132 18.00 11.15 2.88
C SER A 132 18.11 10.05 3.94
N GLY A 133 17.74 8.81 3.59
CA GLY A 133 17.66 7.67 4.51
C GLY A 133 16.36 7.65 5.31
N LEU A 134 15.78 6.46 5.44
CA LEU A 134 14.55 6.22 6.21
C LEU A 134 14.77 5.29 7.39
N VAL A 135 13.84 5.35 8.34
CA VAL A 135 13.77 4.42 9.48
C VAL A 135 12.69 3.36 9.22
N LEU A 136 13.03 2.09 9.42
CA LEU A 136 12.07 0.98 9.38
C LEU A 136 11.23 0.96 10.66
N VAL A 137 9.90 0.94 10.51
CA VAL A 137 8.94 0.81 11.61
C VAL A 137 8.16 -0.49 11.44
N MET A 138 7.97 -1.23 12.54
CA MET A 138 7.11 -2.41 12.63
C MET A 138 6.13 -2.21 13.78
N SER A 139 4.84 -2.38 13.53
CA SER A 139 3.79 -2.16 14.53
C SER A 139 2.63 -3.14 14.36
N VAL A 140 1.87 -3.33 15.43
CA VAL A 140 0.55 -3.96 15.46
C VAL A 140 -0.38 -2.99 16.17
N SER A 141 -1.52 -2.67 15.56
CA SER A 141 -2.44 -1.66 16.08
C SER A 141 -3.84 -1.89 15.54
N GLY A 142 -4.84 -1.66 16.39
CA GLY A 142 -6.19 -1.34 15.95
C GLY A 142 -6.32 0.12 15.52
N ASN A 143 -7.50 0.51 15.05
CA ASN A 143 -7.83 1.89 14.75
C ASN A 143 -9.26 2.17 15.20
N ASP A 144 -9.45 2.80 16.36
CA ASP A 144 -10.78 3.07 16.92
C ASP A 144 -11.57 4.13 16.14
N VAL A 145 -10.92 4.90 15.26
CA VAL A 145 -11.56 5.96 14.47
C VAL A 145 -12.27 5.38 13.25
N THR A 146 -11.57 4.55 12.48
CA THR A 146 -12.09 3.99 11.22
C THR A 146 -12.32 2.48 11.30
N GLN A 147 -12.06 1.85 12.45
CA GLN A 147 -12.15 0.41 12.69
C GLN A 147 -11.44 -0.44 11.63
N MET A 148 -10.30 0.05 11.15
CA MET A 148 -9.52 -0.54 10.05
C MET A 148 -10.25 -0.74 8.71
N ARG A 149 -11.47 -0.21 8.53
CA ARG A 149 -12.29 -0.44 7.33
C ARG A 149 -11.64 0.00 6.01
N TRP A 150 -10.81 1.05 6.05
CA TRP A 150 -10.05 1.51 4.87
C TRP A 150 -9.01 0.48 4.38
N LEU A 151 -8.72 -0.56 5.17
CA LEU A 151 -7.82 -1.64 4.80
C LEU A 151 -8.58 -2.90 4.36
N ASP A 152 -9.60 -3.32 5.11
CA ASP A 152 -10.15 -4.68 5.03
C ASP A 152 -11.68 -4.78 4.88
N SER A 153 -12.38 -3.65 4.71
CA SER A 153 -13.85 -3.59 4.62
C SER A 153 -14.31 -2.62 3.53
N VAL A 154 -15.47 -1.99 3.70
CA VAL A 154 -16.06 -0.96 2.84
C VAL A 154 -15.67 0.41 3.38
N TYR A 155 -15.05 1.25 2.55
CA TYR A 155 -14.67 2.61 2.93
C TYR A 155 -14.63 3.59 1.75
N PRO A 156 -15.25 4.78 1.87
CA PRO A 156 -15.94 5.30 3.07
C PRO A 156 -17.33 4.66 3.28
N PRO A 157 -17.87 4.65 4.51
CA PRO A 157 -19.08 3.88 4.86
C PRO A 157 -20.38 4.45 4.28
N ASP A 158 -20.36 5.68 3.77
CA ASP A 158 -21.47 6.37 3.12
C ASP A 158 -21.54 6.11 1.60
N ARG A 159 -20.60 5.32 1.06
CA ARG A 159 -20.55 4.95 -0.36
C ARG A 159 -20.94 3.49 -0.57
N SER A 160 -21.50 3.20 -1.74
CA SER A 160 -21.88 1.84 -2.13
C SER A 160 -20.63 0.96 -2.28
N SER A 161 -20.67 -0.26 -1.77
CA SER A 161 -19.59 -1.24 -1.97
C SER A 161 -19.42 -1.67 -3.43
N ALA A 162 -20.41 -1.39 -4.29
CA ALA A 162 -20.33 -1.60 -5.73
C ALA A 162 -19.54 -0.49 -6.46
N ASP A 163 -19.31 0.66 -5.82
CA ASP A 163 -18.54 1.74 -6.41
C ASP A 163 -17.05 1.32 -6.49
N PRO A 164 -16.36 1.57 -7.62
CA PRO A 164 -14.95 1.26 -7.76
C PRO A 164 -14.09 1.85 -6.63
N GLY A 165 -13.28 0.99 -6.00
CA GLY A 165 -12.35 1.39 -4.94
C GLY A 165 -12.94 1.51 -3.54
N VAL A 166 -14.25 1.30 -3.35
CA VAL A 166 -14.89 1.39 -2.03
C VAL A 166 -14.75 0.09 -1.24
N ALA A 167 -14.94 -1.07 -1.86
CA ALA A 167 -14.71 -2.37 -1.22
C ALA A 167 -13.21 -2.71 -1.20
N ARG A 168 -12.67 -3.03 -0.03
CA ARG A 168 -11.21 -3.19 0.22
C ARG A 168 -10.84 -4.51 0.90
N GLY A 169 -11.83 -5.23 1.41
CA GLY A 169 -11.70 -6.58 1.90
C GLY A 169 -13.06 -7.19 2.24
N VAL A 170 -13.01 -8.35 2.90
CA VAL A 170 -14.19 -9.17 3.21
C VAL A 170 -14.74 -8.95 4.63
N CYS A 171 -14.06 -8.16 5.46
CA CYS A 171 -14.50 -7.92 6.83
C CYS A 171 -15.83 -7.17 6.80
N GLN A 172 -16.82 -7.70 7.54
CA GLN A 172 -18.13 -7.06 7.66
C GLN A 172 -18.05 -5.77 8.46
N ASP A 173 -18.99 -4.85 8.20
CA ASP A 173 -19.19 -3.67 9.02
C ASP A 173 -19.58 -4.08 10.44
N SER A 174 -18.62 -4.07 11.36
CA SER A 174 -18.91 -4.16 12.79
C SER A 174 -19.41 -2.79 13.27
N PRO A 175 -20.45 -2.70 14.12
CA PRO A 175 -20.87 -1.42 14.66
C PRO A 175 -19.71 -0.71 15.37
N VAL A 176 -19.62 0.63 15.23
CA VAL A 176 -18.54 1.48 15.78
C VAL A 176 -18.36 1.30 17.30
N THR A 177 -19.38 0.78 17.97
CA THR A 177 -19.44 0.54 19.42
C THR A 177 -18.64 -0.67 19.92
N LEU A 178 -18.10 -1.51 19.03
CA LEU A 178 -17.20 -2.61 19.42
C LEU A 178 -15.75 -2.12 19.38
N SER A 179 -15.03 -2.31 20.50
CA SER A 179 -13.58 -2.08 20.55
C SER A 179 -12.90 -2.88 19.44
N VAL A 180 -11.90 -2.26 18.77
CA VAL A 180 -11.11 -2.90 17.71
C VAL A 180 -10.19 -4.00 18.27
N GLU A 181 -10.02 -4.05 19.59
CA GLU A 181 -9.18 -5.03 20.29
C GLU A 181 -9.96 -6.08 21.11
N PRO A 182 -10.93 -6.84 20.53
CA PRO A 182 -11.59 -7.91 21.28
C PRO A 182 -10.70 -9.16 21.41
N GLN A 183 -9.56 -9.20 20.69
CA GLN A 183 -8.64 -10.34 20.61
C GLN A 183 -7.27 -9.99 21.21
N PRO A 184 -7.12 -10.02 22.55
CA PRO A 184 -5.87 -9.63 23.21
C PRO A 184 -4.68 -10.56 22.90
N THR A 185 -4.93 -11.70 22.27
CA THR A 185 -3.93 -12.70 21.87
C THR A 185 -3.48 -12.55 20.41
N ALA A 186 -4.05 -11.59 19.66
CA ALA A 186 -3.63 -11.33 18.30
C ALA A 186 -2.15 -10.93 18.27
N SER A 187 -1.40 -11.49 17.34
CA SER A 187 0.04 -11.23 17.21
C SER A 187 0.47 -11.30 15.74
N VAL A 188 1.59 -10.65 15.44
CA VAL A 188 2.25 -10.69 14.13
C VAL A 188 3.73 -10.97 14.33
N ALA A 189 4.31 -11.79 13.46
CA ALA A 189 5.74 -12.11 13.46
C ALA A 189 6.39 -11.62 12.17
N PHE A 190 7.27 -10.64 12.28
CA PHE A 190 8.16 -10.21 11.21
C PHE A 190 9.51 -10.93 11.36
N SER A 191 10.02 -11.54 10.28
CA SER A 191 11.27 -12.32 10.33
C SER A 191 11.98 -12.33 8.97
N ASN A 192 13.25 -12.75 8.95
CA ASN A 192 14.08 -12.84 7.74
C ASN A 192 14.12 -11.51 6.95
N LEU A 193 14.29 -10.39 7.66
CA LEU A 193 14.42 -9.06 7.06
C LEU A 193 15.72 -9.01 6.24
N ARG A 194 15.61 -8.62 4.97
CA ARG A 194 16.73 -8.49 4.03
C ARG A 194 16.53 -7.23 3.20
N PHE A 195 17.64 -6.57 2.85
CA PHE A 195 17.69 -5.46 1.91
C PHE A 195 18.99 -5.57 1.11
N GLY A 196 19.00 -5.05 -0.11
CA GLY A 196 20.13 -5.15 -1.02
C GLY A 196 19.70 -4.98 -2.47
N ASP A 197 20.58 -5.35 -3.39
CA ASP A 197 20.37 -5.21 -4.82
C ASP A 197 19.13 -5.97 -5.29
N ILE A 198 18.46 -5.44 -6.33
CA ILE A 198 17.26 -6.04 -6.90
C ILE A 198 17.55 -7.48 -7.34
N GLY A 199 16.78 -8.42 -6.79
CA GLY A 199 16.91 -9.86 -7.08
C GLY A 199 17.86 -10.63 -6.14
N SER A 200 18.60 -9.95 -5.24
CA SER A 200 19.55 -10.61 -4.33
C SER A 200 18.92 -11.16 -3.04
N THR A 201 17.69 -10.75 -2.72
CA THR A 201 17.07 -11.00 -1.40
C THR A 201 16.19 -12.25 -1.34
N TYR A 202 15.99 -12.95 -2.45
CA TYR A 202 15.21 -14.18 -2.54
C TYR A 202 15.79 -15.14 -3.60
N ALA A 203 15.50 -16.43 -3.50
CA ALA A 203 15.84 -17.41 -4.52
C ALA A 203 14.71 -17.52 -5.56
N SER A 204 15.08 -17.58 -6.84
CA SER A 204 14.18 -17.71 -7.99
C SER A 204 13.86 -19.16 -8.34
#